data_AF-A0A929ZY67-F1
#
_entry.id   AF-A0A929ZY67-F1
#
_cell.length_a   1.000
_cell.length_b   1.000
_cell.length_c   1.000
_cell.angle_alpha   90.00
_cell.angle_beta   90.00
_cell.angle_gamma   90.00
#
_symmetry.space_group_name_H-M   'P 1'
#
loop_
_entity.id
_entity.type
_entity.pdbx_description
1 polymer ?
#
loop_
_entity_poly.entity_id
_entity_poly.type
_entity_poly.pdbx_seq_one_letter_code
_entity_poly.pdbx_strand_id
1 'polypeptide(L)'
;MNKRKRLDDKLYKITRPKAIERDSIDGYPCCVICGAPATEVHHILPRGRGGTSELTNLACLCRYCHENLAHGVFAKETKRKLEAIIEERTKRYEEN
;
A
#
# COMPACT_ATOMS: atom_id res chain seq x y z
N MET A 1 7.23 -2.43 -23.52
CA MET A 1 6.69 -2.72 -22.18
C MET A 1 6.23 -4.18 -22.12
N ASN A 2 6.70 -4.99 -21.16
CA ASN A 2 6.34 -6.41 -21.10
C ASN A 2 4.86 -6.64 -20.70
N LYS A 3 4.31 -7.82 -21.04
CA LYS A 3 2.91 -8.20 -20.75
C LYS A 3 2.57 -8.07 -19.26
N ARG A 4 3.47 -8.52 -18.39
CA ARG A 4 3.33 -8.45 -16.93
C ARG A 4 3.09 -7.03 -16.43
N LYS A 5 3.95 -6.07 -16.80
CA LYS A 5 3.84 -4.67 -16.40
C LYS A 5 2.54 -4.06 -16.89
N ARG A 6 2.12 -4.34 -18.12
CA ARG A 6 0.85 -3.84 -18.67
C ARG A 6 -0.36 -4.34 -17.86
N LEU A 7 -0.38 -5.62 -17.50
CA LEU A 7 -1.45 -6.19 -16.69
C LEU A 7 -1.45 -5.59 -15.29
N ASP A 8 -0.27 -5.46 -14.68
CA ASP A 8 -0.12 -4.90 -13.35
C ASP A 8 -0.45 -3.40 -13.30
N ASP A 9 -0.16 -2.63 -14.35
CA ASP A 9 -0.60 -1.23 -14.47
C ASP A 9 -2.13 -1.12 -14.58
N LYS A 10 -2.79 -2.07 -15.26
CA LYS A 10 -4.27 -2.14 -15.29
C LYS A 10 -4.82 -2.47 -13.91
N LEU A 11 -4.23 -3.44 -13.23
CA LEU A 11 -4.60 -3.80 -11.85
C LEU A 11 -4.47 -2.59 -10.93
N TYR A 12 -3.33 -1.89 -10.98
CA TYR A 12 -3.08 -0.71 -10.16
C TYR A 12 -4.13 0.38 -10.33
N LYS A 13 -4.63 0.62 -11.55
CA LYS A 13 -5.72 1.59 -11.79
C LYS A 13 -7.00 1.24 -11.04
N ILE A 14 -7.25 -0.05 -10.81
CA ILE A 14 -8.43 -0.56 -10.12
C ILE A 14 -8.20 -0.59 -8.60
N THR A 15 -7.05 -1.08 -8.16
CA THR A 15 -6.76 -1.32 -6.74
C THR A 15 -6.27 -0.08 -6.00
N ARG A 16 -5.65 0.88 -6.69
CA ARG A 16 -5.20 2.15 -6.07
C ARG A 16 -6.34 2.93 -5.40
N PRO A 17 -7.48 3.23 -6.05
CA PRO A 17 -8.58 3.93 -5.38
C PRO A 17 -9.15 3.12 -4.20
N LYS A 18 -9.21 1.78 -4.31
CA LYS A 18 -9.64 0.90 -3.21
C LYS A 18 -8.68 0.95 -2.03
N ALA A 19 -7.37 0.99 -2.27
CA ALA A 19 -6.37 1.13 -1.21
C ALA A 19 -6.51 2.48 -0.49
N ILE A 20 -6.81 3.55 -1.25
CA ILE A 20 -7.07 4.89 -0.68
C ILE A 20 -8.32 4.86 0.20
N GLU A 21 -9.42 4.30 -0.30
CA GLU A 21 -10.68 4.17 0.44
C GLU A 21 -10.49 3.34 1.72
N ARG A 22 -9.92 2.14 1.61
CA ARG A 22 -9.63 1.26 2.75
C ARG A 22 -8.77 1.93 3.83
N ASP A 23 -7.78 2.71 3.42
CA ASP A 23 -6.85 3.37 4.35
C ASP A 23 -7.31 4.78 4.77
N SER A 24 -8.55 5.16 4.43
CA SER A 24 -9.13 6.44 4.84
C SER A 24 -9.82 6.34 6.21
N ILE A 25 -9.75 7.43 6.96
CA ILE A 25 -10.52 7.64 8.20
C ILE A 25 -11.43 8.83 7.94
N ASP A 26 -12.75 8.64 8.12
CA ASP A 26 -13.78 9.66 7.83
C ASP A 26 -13.67 10.26 6.42
N GLY A 27 -13.29 9.44 5.43
CA GLY A 27 -13.12 9.85 4.04
C GLY A 27 -11.78 10.53 3.71
N TYR A 28 -10.87 10.65 4.69
CA TYR A 28 -9.55 11.25 4.48
C TYR A 28 -8.45 10.18 4.44
N PRO A 29 -7.62 10.11 3.39
CA PRO A 29 -6.54 9.13 3.30
C PRO A 29 -5.51 9.31 4.41
N CYS A 30 -5.27 8.26 5.19
CA CYS A 30 -4.37 8.30 6.34
C CYS A 30 -3.21 7.30 6.18
N CYS A 31 -2.07 7.67 6.72
CA CYS A 31 -0.89 6.83 6.78
C CYS A 31 -1.17 5.62 7.66
N VAL A 32 -1.05 4.41 7.12
CA VAL A 32 -1.33 3.19 7.88
C VAL A 32 -0.36 2.93 9.03
N ILE A 33 0.81 3.60 9.03
CA ILE A 33 1.83 3.46 10.07
C ILE A 33 1.59 4.43 11.24
N CYS A 34 1.32 5.71 10.95
CA CYS A 34 1.31 6.77 11.96
C CYS A 34 0.01 7.59 12.04
N GLY A 35 -0.96 7.36 11.15
CA GLY A 35 -2.24 8.07 11.11
C GLY A 35 -2.22 9.46 10.47
N ALA A 36 -1.04 10.06 10.24
CA ALA A 36 -0.93 11.35 9.55
C ALA A 36 -1.51 11.31 8.12
N PRO A 37 -1.90 12.44 7.50
CA PRO A 37 -2.41 12.44 6.13
C PRO A 37 -1.46 11.72 5.15
N ALA A 38 -2.02 10.77 4.40
CA ALA A 38 -1.26 10.04 3.39
C ALA A 38 -1.17 10.84 2.10
N THR A 39 -0.01 10.78 1.46
CA THR A 39 0.27 11.46 0.19
C THR A 39 0.65 10.49 -0.92
N GLU A 40 1.01 9.25 -0.56
CA GLU A 40 1.55 8.25 -1.48
C GLU A 40 0.93 6.88 -1.24
N VAL A 41 0.77 6.10 -2.31
CA VAL A 41 0.39 4.69 -2.23
C VAL A 41 1.65 3.87 -2.51
N HIS A 42 2.06 3.08 -1.52
CA HIS A 42 3.30 2.33 -1.51
C HIS A 42 3.07 0.85 -1.83
N HIS A 43 3.95 0.25 -2.64
CA HIS A 43 3.99 -1.19 -2.87
C HIS A 43 4.88 -1.88 -1.82
N ILE A 44 4.27 -2.66 -0.91
CA ILE A 44 4.97 -3.30 0.24
C ILE A 44 6.06 -4.27 -0.23
N LEU A 45 5.75 -5.13 -1.20
CA LEU A 45 6.71 -5.82 -2.03
C LEU A 45 6.91 -4.98 -3.31
N PRO A 46 8.12 -4.45 -3.57
CA PRO A 46 8.37 -3.63 -4.75
C PRO A 46 8.08 -4.40 -6.05
N ARG A 47 7.52 -3.71 -7.04
CA ARG A 47 7.20 -4.28 -8.38
C ARG A 47 8.42 -4.95 -9.04
N GLY A 48 9.60 -4.31 -8.93
CA GLY A 48 10.86 -4.84 -9.45
C GLY A 48 11.35 -6.12 -8.77
N ARG A 49 10.83 -6.45 -7.59
CA ARG A 49 11.14 -7.67 -6.82
C ARG A 49 10.00 -8.69 -6.83
N GLY A 50 9.14 -8.61 -7.85
CA GLY A 50 8.07 -9.57 -8.03
C GLY A 50 6.72 -9.15 -7.43
N GLY A 51 6.64 -8.01 -6.74
CA GLY A 51 5.39 -7.47 -6.24
C GLY A 51 4.40 -7.12 -7.35
N THR A 52 3.12 -7.22 -7.02
CA THR A 52 1.99 -6.86 -7.89
C THR A 52 1.23 -5.70 -7.26
N SER A 53 0.27 -5.13 -7.99
CA SER A 53 -0.59 -4.07 -7.50
C SER A 53 -1.87 -4.64 -6.88
N GLU A 54 -1.82 -5.85 -6.32
CA GLU A 54 -2.94 -6.40 -5.55
C GLU A 54 -3.21 -5.54 -4.32
N LEU A 55 -4.47 -5.49 -3.87
CA LEU A 55 -4.88 -4.61 -2.77
C LEU A 55 -4.10 -4.89 -1.48
N THR A 56 -3.80 -6.17 -1.21
CA THR A 56 -2.98 -6.62 -0.07
C THR A 56 -1.51 -6.18 -0.14
N ASN A 57 -1.03 -5.70 -1.29
CA ASN A 57 0.33 -5.20 -1.47
C ASN A 57 0.43 -3.67 -1.55
N LEU A 58 -0.68 -2.94 -1.40
CA LEU A 58 -0.72 -1.48 -1.44
C LEU A 58 -0.97 -0.92 -0.04
N ALA A 59 -0.29 0.15 0.34
CA ALA A 59 -0.49 0.86 1.60
C ALA A 59 -0.43 2.37 1.42
N CYS A 60 -1.38 3.13 1.97
CA CYS A 60 -1.30 4.58 2.00
C CYS A 60 -0.31 5.04 3.07
N LEU A 61 0.66 5.87 2.70
CA LEU A 61 1.69 6.39 3.59
C LEU A 61 1.84 7.92 3.46
N CYS A 62 2.20 8.56 4.56
CA CYS A 62 2.74 9.91 4.52
C CYS A 62 4.18 9.87 3.99
N ARG A 63 4.64 10.96 3.39
CA ARG A 63 5.97 11.05 2.80
C ARG A 63 7.11 10.67 3.74
N TYR A 64 7.03 11.11 5.00
CA TYR A 64 8.04 10.77 6.02
C TYR A 64 8.16 9.26 6.24
N CYS A 65 7.04 8.56 6.45
CA CYS A 65 7.05 7.12 6.66
C CYS A 65 7.45 6.35 5.39
N HIS A 66 7.04 6.84 4.22
CA HIS A 66 7.41 6.24 2.94
C HIS A 66 8.94 6.27 2.73
N GLU A 67 9.57 7.43 2.90
CA GLU A 67 11.00 7.60 2.67
C GLU A 67 11.85 6.97 3.80
N ASN A 68 11.51 7.22 5.07
CA ASN A 68 12.39 6.89 6.19
C ASN A 68 12.15 5.50 6.80
N LEU A 69 10.92 4.97 6.71
CA LEU A 69 10.58 3.67 7.30
C LEU A 69 10.47 2.59 6.23
N ALA A 70 9.69 2.83 5.17
CA ALA A 70 9.45 1.83 4.13
C ALA A 70 10.66 1.64 3.21
N HIS A 71 11.43 2.71 2.94
CA HIS A 71 12.66 2.65 2.15
C HIS A 71 13.96 2.80 2.96
N GLY A 72 13.88 3.18 4.23
CA GLY A 72 15.04 3.41 5.09
C GLY A 72 15.60 2.16 5.77
N VAL A 73 16.38 2.36 6.84
CA VAL A 73 17.08 1.30 7.57
C VAL A 73 16.14 0.25 8.19
N PHE A 74 14.89 0.65 8.48
CA PHE A 74 13.86 -0.22 9.04
C PHE A 74 12.97 -0.88 7.98
N ALA A 75 13.34 -0.84 6.69
CA ALA A 75 12.48 -1.33 5.60
C ALA A 75 12.01 -2.78 5.78
N LYS A 76 12.87 -3.68 6.29
CA LYS A 76 12.50 -5.10 6.50
C LYS A 76 11.44 -5.28 7.58
N GLU A 77 11.57 -4.57 8.69
CA GLU A 77 10.60 -4.61 9.79
C GLU A 77 9.30 -3.90 9.39
N THR A 78 9.43 -2.72 8.78
CA THR A 78 8.30 -1.95 8.24
C THR A 78 7.51 -2.77 7.24
N LYS A 79 8.18 -3.49 6.34
CA LYS A 79 7.52 -4.41 5.40
C LYS A 79 6.63 -5.43 6.13
N ARG A 80 7.17 -6.14 7.13
CA ARG A 80 6.40 -7.15 7.89
C ARG A 80 5.20 -6.53 8.60
N LYS A 81 5.40 -5.35 9.19
CA LYS A 81 4.32 -4.60 9.86
C LYS A 81 3.23 -4.20 8.87
N LEU A 82 3.61 -3.70 7.69
CA LEU A 82 2.68 -3.33 6.62
C LEU A 82 1.92 -4.55 6.09
N GLU A 83 2.60 -5.67 5.83
CA GLU A 83 1.94 -6.92 5.40
C GLU A 83 0.84 -7.33 6.39
N ALA A 84 1.12 -7.33 7.70
CA ALA A 84 0.13 -7.69 8.71
C ALA A 84 -1.05 -6.69 8.77
N ILE A 85 -0.77 -5.38 8.81
CA ILE A 85 -1.81 -4.34 8.89
C ILE A 85 -2.71 -4.39 7.65
N ILE A 86 -2.11 -4.49 6.46
CA ILE A 86 -2.82 -4.42 5.20
C ILE A 86 -3.64 -5.68 4.95
N GLU A 87 -3.12 -6.86 5.30
CA GLU A 87 -3.89 -8.11 5.23
C GLU A 87 -5.20 -7.99 6.03
N GLU A 88 -5.10 -7.55 7.29
CA GLU A 88 -6.28 -7.46 8.16
C GLU A 88 -7.25 -6.34 7.75
N ARG A 89 -6.74 -5.20 7.27
CA ARG A 89 -7.61 -4.14 6.72
C ARG A 89 -8.30 -4.59 5.43
N THR A 90 -7.61 -5.34 4.57
CA THR A 90 -8.16 -5.78 3.29
C THR A 90 -9.29 -6.78 3.50
N LYS A 91 -9.14 -7.73 4.43
CA LYS A 91 -10.23 -8.66 4.82
C LYS A 91 -11.48 -7.92 5.23
N ARG A 92 -11.34 -6.98 6.19
CA ARG A 92 -12.47 -6.16 6.65
C ARG A 92 -13.09 -5.34 5.52
N TYR A 93 -12.29 -4.83 4.58
CA TYR A 93 -12.79 -4.05 3.45
C TYR A 93 -13.55 -4.88 2.41
N GLU A 94 -13.17 -6.14 2.21
CA GLU A 94 -13.84 -7.05 1.26
C GLU A 94 -15.09 -7.72 1.84
N GLU A 95 -15.21 -7.77 3.17
CA GLU A 95 -16.39 -8.28 3.90
C GLU A 95 -17.53 -7.25 3.99
N ASN A 96 -17.23 -5.96 3.77
CA ASN A 96 -18.20 -4.85 3.77
C ASN A 96 -18.61 -4.47 2.34
#